data_AF-A0A3N5K3G1-F1
#
_entry.id   AF-A0A3N5K3G1-F1
#
_cell.length_a   1.000
_cell.length_b   1.000
_cell.length_c   1.000
_cell.angle_alpha   90.00
_cell.angle_beta   90.00
_cell.angle_gamma   90.00
#
_symmetry.space_group_name_H-M   'P 1'
#
loop_
_entity.id
_entity.type
_entity.pdbx_description
1 polymer ?
#
loop_
_entity_poly.entity_id
_entity_poly.type
_entity_poly.pdbx_seq_one_letter_code
_entity_poly.pdbx_strand_id
1 'polypeptide(L)' 'EFAAKAGRPEAARAAASACARNSTALFVPCHRVVRTGGGLGGFRWGLEIKRRLLDHEATEPG' A
#
# COMPACT_ATOMS: atom_id res chain seq x y z
N GLU A 1 11.10 -0.57 4.57
CA GLU A 1 11.52 0.24 3.41
C GLU A 1 10.87 1.62 3.35
N PHE A 2 9.55 1.75 3.17
CA PHE A 2 8.89 3.07 3.03
C PHE A 2 9.11 4.02 4.22
N ALA A 3 9.01 3.52 5.45
CA ALA A 3 9.27 4.31 6.65
C ALA A 3 10.75 4.76 6.72
N ALA A 4 11.68 3.91 6.27
CA ALA A 4 13.10 4.25 6.18
C ALA A 4 13.36 5.32 5.10
N LYS A 5 12.71 5.21 3.93
CA LYS A 5 12.73 6.23 2.87
C LYS A 5 12.18 7.59 3.36
N ALA A 6 11.24 7.58 4.31
CA ALA A 6 10.72 8.76 4.98
C ALA A 6 11.60 9.25 6.16
N GLY A 7 12.81 8.70 6.34
CA GLY A 7 13.74 9.07 7.41
C GLY A 7 13.36 8.57 8.81
N ARG A 8 12.35 7.70 8.91
CA ARG A 8 11.82 7.17 10.18
C ARG A 8 11.57 5.66 10.10
N PRO A 9 12.62 4.83 10.08
CA PRO A 9 12.50 3.38 9.87
C PRO A 9 11.55 2.67 10.86
N GLU A 10 11.46 3.15 12.11
CA GLU A 10 10.57 2.60 13.14
C GLU A 10 9.08 2.94 12.93
N ALA A 11 8.77 3.91 12.07
CA ALA A 11 7.40 4.39 11.83
C ALA A 11 6.59 3.50 10.87
N ALA A 12 6.95 2.22 10.72
CA ALA A 12 6.28 1.30 9.80
C ALA A 12 4.78 1.15 10.09
N ARG A 13 4.38 1.12 11.37
CA ARG A 13 2.96 1.09 11.76
C ARG A 13 2.24 2.38 11.38
N ALA A 14 2.86 3.54 11.63
CA ALA A 14 2.27 4.83 11.27
C ALA A 14 2.11 4.98 9.75
N ALA A 15 3.10 4.53 8.97
CA ALA A 15 3.02 4.50 7.52
C ALA A 15 1.88 3.58 7.02
N ALA A 16 1.71 2.40 7.64
CA ALA A 16 0.61 1.50 7.33
C ALA A 16 -0.76 2.12 7.65
N SER A 17 -0.90 2.77 8.81
CA SER A 17 -2.12 3.49 9.19
C SER A 17 -2.44 4.66 8.25
N ALA A 18 -1.42 5.40 7.80
CA ALA A 18 -1.60 6.46 6.81
C ALA A 18 -2.08 5.90 5.46
N CYS A 19 -1.47 4.83 4.98
CA CYS A 19 -1.88 4.15 3.74
C CYS A 19 -3.31 3.59 3.82
N ALA A 20 -3.71 3.07 4.99
CA ALA A 20 -5.06 2.56 5.25
C ALA A 20 -6.12 3.68 5.39
N ARG A 21 -5.70 4.93 5.66
CA ARG A 21 -6.59 6.09 5.75
C ARG A 21 -6.61 6.96 4.50
N ASN A 22 -5.74 6.68 3.53
CA ASN A 22 -5.70 7.39 2.27
C ASN A 22 -7.08 7.30 1.59
N SER A 23 -7.72 8.45 1.32
CA SER A 23 -9.00 8.55 0.62
C SER A 23 -8.84 8.75 -0.89
N THR A 24 -7.61 8.94 -1.38
CA THR A 24 -7.26 9.21 -2.77
C THR A 24 -6.43 8.06 -3.36
N ALA A 25 -6.89 6.81 -3.27
CA ALA A 25 -6.13 5.63 -3.75
C ALA A 25 -5.77 5.68 -5.23
N LEU A 26 -6.63 6.32 -6.03
CA LEU A 26 -6.44 6.37 -7.48
C LEU A 26 -5.30 7.31 -7.86
N PHE A 27 -5.01 8.34 -7.05
CA PHE A 27 -3.93 9.30 -7.30
C PHE A 27 -2.67 9.00 -6.50
N VAL A 28 -2.83 8.43 -5.31
CA VAL A 28 -1.73 8.00 -4.44
C VAL A 28 -1.79 6.48 -4.34
N PRO A 29 -0.86 5.73 -4.97
CA PRO A 29 -0.96 4.28 -5.16
C PRO A 29 -0.61 3.50 -3.88
N CYS A 30 -1.36 3.73 -2.79
CA CYS A 30 -1.11 3.08 -1.50
C CYS A 30 -1.43 1.58 -1.50
N HIS A 31 -2.14 1.08 -2.52
CA HIS A 31 -2.31 -0.36 -2.76
C HIS A 31 -0.98 -1.06 -3.11
N ARG A 32 0.04 -0.34 -3.59
CA ARG A 32 1.39 -0.89 -3.84
C ARG A 32 2.19 -1.15 -2.56
N VAL A 33 1.79 -0.58 -1.43
CA VAL A 33 2.47 -0.78 -0.15
C VAL A 33 2.01 -2.10 0.48
N VAL A 34 2.90 -3.09 0.54
CA VAL A 34 2.64 -4.42 1.12
C VAL A 34 3.39 -4.61 2.44
N ARG A 35 2.91 -5.53 3.28
CA ARG A 35 3.57 -5.91 4.54
C ARG A 35 4.83 -6.72 4.22
N THR A 36 5.91 -6.43 4.94
CA THR A 36 7.11 -7.28 4.97
C THR A 36 6.74 -8.71 5.36
N GLY A 37 7.14 -9.71 4.56
CA GLY A 37 6.76 -11.11 4.74
C GLY A 37 5.61 -11.59 3.84
N GLY A 38 5.21 -10.81 2.83
CA GLY A 38 4.31 -11.28 1.75
C GLY A 38 2.81 -11.04 1.98
N GLY A 39 2.42 -10.43 3.10
CA GLY A 39 1.02 -10.05 3.34
C GLY A 39 0.64 -8.73 2.65
N LEU A 40 -0.62 -8.59 2.20
CA LEU A 40 -1.09 -7.35 1.59
C LEU A 40 -1.10 -6.16 2.57
N GLY A 41 -1.37 -6.38 3.86
CA GLY A 41 -1.59 -5.28 4.82
C GLY A 41 -2.89 -4.52 4.56
N GLY A 42 -3.30 -3.67 5.52
CA GLY A 42 -4.60 -3.00 5.47
C GLY A 42 -4.80 -2.10 4.25
N PHE A 43 -6.06 -1.96 3.83
CA PHE A 43 -6.48 -1.08 2.75
C PHE A 43 -7.85 -0.49 3.05
N ARG A 44 -8.02 0.82 2.81
CA ARG A 44 -9.25 1.54 3.16
C ARG A 44 -10.50 0.93 2.52
N TRP A 45 -10.38 0.49 1.27
CA TRP A 45 -11.48 -0.06 0.48
C TRP A 45 -11.54 -1.60 0.52
N GLY A 46 -10.81 -2.23 1.44
CA GLY A 46 -10.80 -3.69 1.58
C GLY A 46 -9.75 -4.40 0.72
N LEU A 47 -9.35 -5.59 1.13
CA LEU A 47 -8.24 -6.32 0.52
C LEU A 47 -8.54 -6.81 -0.90
N GLU A 48 -9.80 -7.08 -1.22
CA GLU A 48 -10.25 -7.47 -2.56
C GLU A 48 -9.95 -6.40 -3.60
N ILE A 49 -10.25 -5.13 -3.30
CA ILE A 49 -9.97 -4.01 -4.20
C ILE A 49 -8.47 -3.81 -4.34
N LYS A 50 -7.71 -3.92 -3.24
CA LYS A 50 -6.24 -3.85 -3.27
C LYS A 50 -5.64 -4.91 -4.18
N ARG A 51 -6.13 -6.15 -4.09
CA ARG A 51 -5.67 -7.27 -4.93
C ARG A 51 -6.00 -7.00 -6.40
N ARG A 52 -7.23 -6.61 -6.73
CA ARG A 52 -7.62 -6.27 -8.12
C ARG A 52 -6.77 -5.16 -8.73
N LEU A 53 -6.45 -4.11 -7.98
CA LEU A 53 -5.58 -3.03 -8.45
C LEU A 53 -4.15 -3.52 -8.73
N LEU A 54 -3.60 -4.35 -7.85
CA LEU A 54 -2.27 -4.95 -8.06
C LEU A 54 -2.26 -5.90 -9.26
N ASP A 55 -3.30 -6.71 -9.43
CA ASP A 55 -3.41 -7.65 -10.55
C ASP A 55 -3.57 -6.89 -11.88
N HIS A 56 -4.38 -5.82 -11.89
CA HIS A 56 -4.52 -4.96 -13.06
C HIS A 56 -3.19 -4.32 -13.47
N GLU A 57 -2.44 -3.76 -12.52
CA GLU A 57 -1.10 -3.20 -12.76
C GLU A 57 -0.08 -4.25 -13.21
N ALA A 58 -0.24 -5.52 -12.81
CA ALA A 58 0.63 -6.61 -13.25
C ALA A 58 0.31 -7.08 -14.69
N THR A 59 -0.92 -6.85 -15.15
CA THR A 59 -1.36 -7.17 -16.52
C THR A 59 -1.17 -6.04 -17.52
N GLU A 60 -1.00 -4.80 -17.06
CA GLU A 60 -0.71 -3.64 -17.91
C GLU A 60 0.80 -3.63 -18.25
N PRO A 61 1.20 -3.83 -19.52
CA PRO A 61 2.57 -3.59 -19.93
C PRO A 61 2.82 -2.08 -19.92
N GLY A 62 3.59 -1.61 -18.94
CA GLY A 62 4.18 -0.27 -18.97
C GLY A 62 5.23 -0.14 -20.06
#